data_AF-A0A562C260-F1
#
_entry.id   AF-A0A562C260-F1
#
_cell.length_a   1.000
_cell.length_b   1.000
_cell.length_c   1.000
_cell.angle_alpha   90.00
_cell.angle_beta   90.00
_cell.angle_gamma   90.00
#
_symmetry.space_group_name_H-M   'P 1'
#
loop_
_entity.id
_entity.type
_entity.pdbx_description
1 polymer ?
#
loop_
_entity_poly.entity_id
_entity_poly.type
_entity_poly.pdbx_seq_one_letter_code
_entity_poly.pdbx_strand_id
1 'polypeptide(L)'
;MKTIATTLGATLLAVAALPAIAAGNAAPLEECVQLSDGHRGTRAAGNTQLLLRDGDAHYRVKFNGTCETLARSSRIYIATDGEHNRLCPTGTTVSAKQYRCRAESVEVIDDRTWSREARTAGR
;
A
#
# COMPACT_ATOMS: atom_id res chain seq x y z
N MET A 1 -36.99 9.10 -43.29
CA MET A 1 -37.20 10.41 -42.62
C MET A 1 -37.53 10.16 -41.16
N LYS A 2 -36.94 10.94 -40.23
CA LYS A 2 -37.06 10.89 -38.74
C LYS A 2 -36.34 9.72 -38.05
N THR A 3 -35.50 9.89 -37.02
CA THR A 3 -35.00 11.04 -36.25
C THR A 3 -33.79 10.58 -35.44
N ILE A 4 -32.78 11.43 -35.28
CA ILE A 4 -31.59 11.26 -34.46
C ILE A 4 -31.97 11.41 -32.97
N ALA A 5 -31.43 10.58 -32.08
CA ALA A 5 -31.44 10.85 -30.64
C ALA A 5 -30.08 10.47 -30.04
N THR A 6 -29.23 11.49 -29.92
CA THR A 6 -27.96 11.50 -29.20
C THR A 6 -28.26 11.53 -27.70
N THR A 7 -27.78 10.56 -26.92
CA THR A 7 -27.80 10.62 -25.45
C THR A 7 -26.39 10.81 -24.91
N LEU A 8 -26.17 11.98 -24.30
CA LEU A 8 -25.11 12.30 -23.32
C LEU A 8 -25.04 11.16 -22.27
N GLY A 9 -23.89 10.65 -21.84
CA GLY A 9 -22.78 11.38 -21.24
C GLY A 9 -22.89 11.33 -19.72
N ALA A 10 -22.20 10.37 -19.07
CA ALA A 10 -21.99 10.35 -17.62
C ALA A 10 -20.74 9.53 -17.27
N THR A 11 -19.57 10.15 -17.36
CA THR A 11 -18.34 9.64 -16.72
C THR A 11 -18.43 9.89 -15.22
N LEU A 12 -18.74 8.83 -14.45
CA LEU A 12 -18.64 8.83 -12.99
C LEU A 12 -17.15 8.85 -12.59
N LEU A 13 -16.66 10.04 -12.23
CA LEU A 13 -15.40 10.19 -11.50
C LEU A 13 -15.62 9.74 -10.06
N ALA A 14 -15.22 8.51 -9.75
CA ALA A 14 -15.12 8.03 -8.37
C ALA A 14 -13.96 8.77 -7.69
N VAL A 15 -14.27 9.90 -7.05
CA VAL A 15 -13.34 10.58 -6.14
C VAL A 15 -13.30 9.76 -4.87
N ALA A 16 -12.32 8.86 -4.76
CA ALA A 16 -12.00 8.18 -3.51
C ALA A 16 -11.57 9.25 -2.49
N ALA A 17 -12.47 9.60 -1.58
CA ALA A 17 -12.15 10.48 -0.47
C ALA A 17 -11.17 9.75 0.46
N LEU A 18 -9.88 10.08 0.33
CA LEU A 18 -8.86 9.61 1.26
C LEU A 18 -9.18 10.16 2.66
N PRO A 19 -9.27 9.32 3.70
CA PRO A 19 -9.52 9.77 5.06
C PRO A 19 -8.38 10.70 5.51
N ALA A 20 -8.73 11.88 6.03
CA ALA A 20 -7.77 12.80 6.63
C ALA A 20 -7.30 12.21 7.97
N ILE A 21 -6.16 11.54 7.96
CA ILE A 21 -5.55 10.95 9.15
C ILE A 21 -4.96 12.09 9.97
N ALA A 22 -5.47 12.31 11.19
CA ALA A 22 -4.93 13.31 12.09
C ALA A 22 -3.45 13.03 12.36
N ALA A 23 -2.63 14.07 12.33
CA ALA A 23 -1.18 13.93 12.31
C ALA A 23 -0.65 13.24 13.59
N GLY A 24 0.14 12.19 13.44
CA GLY A 24 0.65 11.31 14.49
C GLY A 24 -0.12 9.98 14.64
N ASN A 25 -1.15 9.73 13.83
CA ASN A 25 -1.99 8.53 13.97
C ASN A 25 -1.68 7.47 12.90
N ALA A 26 -1.78 6.21 13.32
CA ALA A 26 -1.93 5.07 12.44
C ALA A 26 -3.39 4.59 12.56
N ALA A 27 -4.03 4.33 11.43
CA ALA A 27 -5.34 3.72 11.38
C ALA A 27 -5.25 2.39 10.62
N PRO A 28 -6.05 1.37 10.95
CA PRO A 28 -6.17 0.20 10.10
C PRO A 28 -6.55 0.61 8.67
N LEU A 29 -6.00 -0.10 7.68
CA LEU A 29 -6.55 -0.03 6.34
C LEU A 29 -7.92 -0.71 6.38
N GLU A 30 -8.97 -0.02 5.93
CA GLU A 30 -10.35 -0.55 5.97
C GLU A 30 -10.69 -1.33 4.69
N GLU A 31 -10.17 -0.86 3.55
CA GLU A 31 -10.48 -1.41 2.23
C GLU A 31 -9.21 -1.70 1.44
N CYS A 32 -9.30 -2.62 0.49
CA CYS A 32 -8.22 -2.91 -0.42
C CYS A 32 -7.97 -1.75 -1.39
N VAL A 33 -6.72 -1.31 -1.51
CA VAL A 33 -6.29 -0.27 -2.45
C VAL A 33 -5.43 -0.87 -3.56
N GLN A 34 -5.60 -0.35 -4.76
CA GLN A 34 -4.71 -0.64 -5.88
C GLN A 34 -3.58 0.39 -5.88
N LEU A 35 -2.35 -0.06 -5.63
CA LEU A 35 -1.16 0.78 -5.65
C LEU A 35 -0.81 1.12 -7.10
N SER A 36 -0.35 2.36 -7.33
CA SER A 36 0.19 2.76 -8.64
C SER A 36 1.51 2.04 -8.93
N ASP A 37 1.90 1.94 -10.20
CA ASP A 37 3.22 1.38 -10.57
C ASP A 37 4.41 2.21 -10.04
N GLY A 38 4.15 3.45 -9.62
CA GLY A 38 5.14 4.37 -9.06
C GLY A 38 5.30 4.25 -7.54
N HIS A 39 4.56 3.37 -6.87
CA HIS A 39 4.67 3.18 -5.42
C HIS A 39 6.09 2.78 -5.02
N ARG A 40 6.51 3.18 -3.83
CA ARG A 40 7.84 2.87 -3.30
C ARG A 40 7.75 2.19 -1.94
N GLY A 41 8.63 1.22 -1.73
CA GLY A 41 8.79 0.53 -0.46
C GLY A 41 10.09 0.90 0.25
N THR A 42 10.01 1.15 1.55
CA THR A 42 11.14 1.35 2.46
C THR A 42 11.04 0.31 3.58
N ARG A 43 12.07 -0.53 3.71
CA ARG A 43 12.14 -1.53 4.79
C ARG A 43 12.33 -0.79 6.11
N ALA A 44 11.69 -1.23 7.19
CA ALA A 44 11.83 -0.60 8.49
C ALA A 44 11.86 -1.63 9.63
N ALA A 45 12.22 -1.16 10.83
CA ALA A 45 12.19 -1.94 12.07
C ALA A 45 12.85 -3.33 11.94
N GLY A 46 14.07 -3.40 11.40
CA GLY A 46 14.78 -4.67 11.25
C GLY A 46 14.11 -5.67 10.29
N ASN A 47 13.43 -5.19 9.24
CA ASN A 47 12.65 -5.98 8.28
C ASN A 47 11.38 -6.63 8.86
N THR A 48 10.92 -6.20 10.04
CA THR A 48 9.58 -6.56 10.56
C THR A 48 8.48 -5.67 9.98
N GLN A 49 8.86 -4.61 9.26
CA GLN A 49 7.93 -3.66 8.64
C GLN A 49 8.37 -3.27 7.24
N LEU A 50 7.38 -2.97 6.39
CA LEU A 50 7.53 -2.32 5.11
C LEU A 50 6.68 -1.05 5.09
N LEU A 51 7.33 0.09 4.94
CA LEU A 51 6.67 1.37 4.72
C LEU A 51 6.43 1.53 3.22
N LEU A 52 5.20 1.85 2.84
CA LEU A 52 4.83 2.11 1.46
C LEU A 52 4.46 3.58 1.29
N ARG A 53 4.85 4.16 0.16
CA ARG A 53 4.39 5.47 -0.28
C ARG A 53 3.86 5.35 -1.69
N ASP A 54 2.64 5.83 -1.91
CA ASP A 54 2.02 5.95 -3.21
C ASP A 54 1.40 7.34 -3.36
N GLY A 55 2.08 8.23 -4.09
CA GLY A 55 1.76 9.66 -4.09
C GLY A 55 1.83 10.26 -2.68
N ASP A 56 0.69 10.74 -2.18
CA ASP A 56 0.53 11.30 -0.83
C ASP A 56 0.00 10.28 0.19
N ALA A 57 -0.38 9.08 -0.27
CA ALA A 57 -0.81 8.00 0.59
C ALA A 57 0.39 7.25 1.16
N HIS A 58 0.36 6.98 2.47
CA HIS A 58 1.41 6.29 3.17
C HIS A 58 0.84 5.13 3.96
N TYR A 59 1.49 3.98 3.87
CA TYR A 59 1.05 2.76 4.54
C TYR A 59 2.20 2.12 5.32
N ARG A 60 1.85 1.41 6.38
CA ARG A 60 2.75 0.53 7.12
C ARG A 60 2.21 -0.88 7.05
N VAL A 61 3.01 -1.78 6.48
CA VAL A 61 2.76 -3.21 6.50
C VAL A 61 3.61 -3.82 7.60
N LYS A 62 2.98 -4.48 8.57
CA LYS A 62 3.65 -5.21 9.65
C LYS A 62 3.65 -6.70 9.33
N PHE A 63 4.72 -7.40 9.68
CA PHE A 63 4.84 -8.85 9.58
C PHE A 63 4.94 -9.46 10.97
N ASN A 64 4.47 -10.70 11.10
CA ASN A 64 4.66 -11.49 12.31
C ASN A 64 6.14 -11.97 12.37
N GLY A 65 7.01 -11.09 12.86
CA GLY A 65 8.46 -11.29 12.92
C GLY A 65 9.21 -10.75 11.69
N THR A 66 10.48 -11.12 11.58
CA THR A 66 11.36 -10.65 10.49
C THR A 66 10.91 -11.23 9.15
N CYS A 67 10.59 -10.37 8.18
CA CYS A 67 10.29 -10.81 6.83
C CYS A 67 11.57 -11.10 6.03
N GLU A 68 11.82 -12.37 5.71
CA GLU A 68 12.99 -12.79 4.94
C GLU A 68 13.02 -12.19 3.53
N THR A 69 11.87 -12.03 2.89
CA THR A 69 11.77 -11.39 1.56
C THR A 69 12.44 -10.02 1.57
N LEU A 70 12.14 -9.20 2.58
CA LEU A 70 12.72 -7.86 2.73
C LEU A 70 14.22 -7.95 3.03
N ALA A 71 14.62 -8.86 3.90
CA ALA A 71 16.03 -9.03 4.28
C ALA A 71 16.92 -9.48 3.10
N ARG A 72 16.35 -10.16 2.09
CA ARG A 72 17.13 -10.85 1.04
C ARG A 72 17.01 -10.26 -0.36
N SER A 73 16.04 -9.36 -0.61
CA SER A 73 15.76 -8.88 -1.98
C SER A 73 15.48 -7.40 -2.05
N SER A 74 16.19 -6.68 -2.92
CA SER A 74 15.99 -5.25 -3.22
C SER A 74 14.76 -4.95 -4.07
N ARG A 75 14.25 -5.95 -4.79
CA ARG A 75 12.99 -5.89 -5.54
C ARG A 75 12.00 -6.85 -4.90
N ILE A 76 10.82 -6.33 -4.61
CA ILE A 76 9.73 -7.06 -3.97
C ILE A 76 8.45 -6.84 -4.76
N TYR A 77 7.54 -7.79 -4.66
CA TYR A 77 6.21 -7.74 -5.27
C TYR A 77 5.16 -7.81 -4.18
N ILE A 78 4.21 -6.90 -4.25
CA ILE A 78 3.06 -6.83 -3.35
C ILE A 78 1.87 -7.41 -4.12
N ALA A 79 1.17 -8.34 -3.50
CA ALA A 79 -0.04 -8.90 -4.09
C ALA A 79 -1.01 -9.38 -3.02
N THR A 80 -2.30 -9.31 -3.33
CA THR A 80 -3.38 -9.96 -2.59
C THR A 80 -4.19 -10.81 -3.55
N ASP A 81 -4.49 -12.05 -3.19
CA ASP A 81 -5.30 -12.98 -4.00
C ASP A 81 -4.83 -13.13 -5.47
N GLY A 82 -3.52 -13.01 -5.69
CA GLY A 82 -2.90 -13.11 -7.02
C GLY A 82 -2.92 -11.80 -7.83
N GLU A 83 -3.61 -10.76 -7.35
CA GLU A 83 -3.64 -9.45 -7.98
C GLU A 83 -2.40 -8.63 -7.58
N HIS A 84 -1.61 -8.22 -8.57
CA HIS A 84 -0.41 -7.44 -8.37
C HIS A 84 -0.73 -6.02 -7.91
N ASN A 85 0.14 -5.46 -7.07
CA ASN A 85 0.01 -4.11 -6.50
C ASN A 85 -1.29 -3.90 -5.71
N ARG A 86 -2.01 -4.97 -5.37
CA ARG A 86 -3.20 -4.91 -4.52
C ARG A 86 -2.80 -5.02 -3.06
N LEU A 87 -3.04 -3.95 -2.30
CA LEU A 87 -2.80 -3.87 -0.86
C LEU A 87 -4.12 -3.95 -0.11
N CYS A 88 -4.31 -5.01 0.66
CA CYS A 88 -5.51 -5.26 1.44
C CYS A 88 -5.22 -5.33 2.94
N PRO A 89 -6.23 -5.08 3.80
CA PRO A 89 -6.09 -5.20 5.26
C PRO A 89 -5.64 -6.59 5.70
N THR A 90 -6.09 -7.61 4.98
CA THR A 90 -5.73 -9.02 5.17
C THR A 90 -5.33 -9.63 3.83
N GLY A 91 -4.62 -10.77 3.85
CA GLY A 91 -4.27 -11.51 2.63
C GLY A 91 -3.10 -10.94 1.84
N THR A 92 -2.68 -9.69 2.09
CA THR A 92 -1.49 -9.09 1.47
C THR A 92 -0.25 -9.95 1.69
N THR A 93 0.49 -10.17 0.62
CA THR A 93 1.79 -10.84 0.64
C THR A 93 2.87 -9.96 0.02
N VAL A 94 4.08 -10.07 0.56
CA VAL A 94 5.29 -9.46 0.01
C VAL A 94 6.24 -10.58 -0.38
N SER A 95 6.55 -10.66 -1.67
CA SER A 95 7.32 -11.76 -2.24
C SER A 95 8.49 -11.29 -3.08
N ALA A 96 9.52 -12.14 -3.17
CA ALA A 96 10.65 -11.95 -4.08
C ALA A 96 11.36 -13.30 -4.25
N LYS A 97 11.65 -13.67 -5.50
CA LYS A 97 12.23 -14.98 -5.82
C LYS A 97 11.39 -16.10 -5.19
N GLN A 98 12.00 -16.98 -4.39
CA GLN A 98 11.33 -18.04 -3.64
C GLN A 98 10.72 -17.61 -2.29
N TYR A 99 11.03 -16.41 -1.80
CA TYR A 99 10.59 -15.96 -0.47
C TYR A 99 9.24 -15.26 -0.52
N ARG A 100 8.42 -15.47 0.51
CA ARG A 100 7.12 -14.83 0.68
C ARG A 100 6.85 -14.58 2.16
N CYS A 101 6.44 -13.37 2.48
CA CYS A 101 5.93 -13.00 3.80
C CYS A 101 4.47 -12.61 3.68
N ARG A 102 3.66 -13.01 4.66
CA ARG A 102 2.27 -12.56 4.77
C ARG A 102 2.22 -11.36 5.71
N ALA A 103 1.51 -10.31 5.30
CA ALA A 103 1.23 -9.18 6.18
C ALA A 103 0.37 -9.66 7.35
N GLU A 104 0.75 -9.25 8.56
CA GLU A 104 -0.06 -9.41 9.77
C GLU A 104 -1.11 -8.30 9.86
N SER A 105 -0.70 -7.06 9.57
CA SER A 105 -1.58 -5.90 9.51
C SER A 105 -1.09 -4.88 8.50
N VAL A 106 -2.04 -4.10 8.00
CA VAL A 106 -1.78 -2.95 7.13
C VAL A 106 -2.46 -1.74 7.74
N GLU A 107 -1.68 -0.70 7.98
CA GLU A 107 -2.12 0.56 8.55
C GLU A 107 -1.91 1.68 7.53
N VAL A 108 -2.83 2.63 7.48
CA VAL A 108 -2.61 3.93 6.85
C VAL A 108 -1.98 4.86 7.89
N ILE A 109 -0.93 5.57 7.51
CA ILE A 109 -0.19 6.48 8.37
C ILE A 109 -0.06 7.84 7.71
N ASP A 110 0.14 8.88 8.51
CA ASP A 110 0.44 10.21 7.96
C ASP A 110 1.92 10.34 7.52
N ASP A 111 2.18 11.36 6.68
CA ASP A 111 3.51 11.67 6.13
C ASP A 111 4.59 11.89 7.20
N ARG A 112 4.25 12.54 8.32
CA ARG A 112 5.21 12.81 9.39
C ARG A 112 5.63 11.52 10.09
N THR A 113 4.67 10.63 10.33
CA THR A 113 4.90 9.29 10.88
C THR A 113 5.75 8.45 9.92
N TRP A 114 5.41 8.43 8.64
CA TRP A 114 6.17 7.74 7.60
C TRP A 114 7.61 8.26 7.53
N SER A 115 7.79 9.57 7.44
CA SER A 115 9.09 10.23 7.36
C SER A 115 9.98 9.94 8.56
N ARG A 116 9.41 9.93 9.77
CA ARG A 116 10.15 9.58 11.00
C ARG A 116 10.71 8.17 10.91
N GLU A 117 9.90 7.21 10.50
CA GLU A 117 10.27 5.79 10.46
C GLU A 117 11.19 5.45 9.30
N ALA A 118 10.97 6.05 8.14
CA ALA A 118 11.84 5.94 6.98
C ALA A 118 13.26 6.48 7.26
N ARG A 119 13.40 7.55 8.06
CA ARG A 119 14.72 8.06 8.48
C ARG A 119 15.46 7.12 9.42
N THR A 120 14.74 6.39 10.26
CA THR A 120 15.36 5.41 11.17
C THR A 120 15.68 4.09 10.47
N ALA A 121 15.02 3.79 9.35
CA ALA A 121 15.25 2.58 8.57
C ALA A 121 16.62 2.51 7.87
N GLY A 122 17.25 3.65 7.60
CA GLY A 122 18.58 3.72 6.98
C GLY A 122 19.74 3.70 7.97
N ARG A 123 19.47 3.59 9.27
CA ARG A 123 20.47 3.43 10.33
C ARG A 123 20.56 1.96 10.73
#